data_AF-A0A0V1M589-F1
#
_entry.id   AF-A0A0V1M589-F1
#
_cell.length_a   1.000
_cell.length_b   1.000
_cell.length_c   1.000
_cell.angle_alpha   90.00
_cell.angle_beta   90.00
_cell.angle_gamma   90.00
#
_symmetry.space_group_name_H-M   'P 1'
#
loop_
_entity.id
_entity.type
_entity.pdbx_description
1 polymer ?
#
loop_
_entity_poly.entity_id
_entity_poly.type
_entity_poly.pdbx_seq_one_letter_code
_entity_poly.pdbx_strand_id
1 'polypeptide(L)'
;MERRGERMFSVFFQENFQESESDDDFIPEEVSEDEDHVISDEESTEEETDSEITPLIVQPGTFIARDGTKWTSSKPVKARRRASVNIVEKQPGLTMKAREISRPADAFNCFIDDEMVKIICHETNRYALHKGEQGTWIDVTPIEIRAFFRLLLLAGCYHGRKEPVLDMWSEENHCFQRPIFTATMSRDRFKKIVRFIRFNDFRT
;
A
#
# COMPACT_ATOMS: atom_id res chain seq x y z
N MET A 1 18.79 5.34 31.86
CA MET A 1 19.50 5.42 30.56
C MET A 1 18.56 5.60 29.35
N GLU A 2 17.24 5.65 29.54
CA GLU A 2 16.22 5.65 28.46
C GLU A 2 15.98 7.00 27.77
N ARG A 3 16.31 8.13 28.40
CA ARG A 3 15.97 9.49 27.91
C ARG A 3 16.92 10.05 26.83
N ARG A 4 17.82 9.23 26.29
CA ARG A 4 18.82 9.65 25.28
C ARG A 4 18.43 9.23 23.85
N GLY A 5 17.68 8.14 23.70
CA GLY A 5 17.16 7.69 22.39
C GLY A 5 16.02 8.57 21.86
N GLU A 6 15.09 8.97 22.72
CA GLU A 6 13.94 9.80 22.33
C GLU A 6 14.34 11.22 21.90
N ARG A 7 15.40 11.77 22.50
CA ARG A 7 15.93 13.10 22.12
C ARG A 7 16.61 13.09 20.76
N MET A 8 17.26 12.00 20.37
CA MET A 8 17.88 11.90 19.04
C MET A 8 16.79 11.85 17.96
N PHE A 9 15.71 11.11 18.19
CA PHE A 9 14.57 11.00 17.28
C PHE A 9 13.85 12.34 17.04
N SER A 10 13.78 13.21 18.06
CA SER A 10 13.11 14.51 17.96
C SER A 10 13.92 15.58 17.21
N VAL A 11 15.26 15.52 17.28
CA VAL A 11 16.13 16.54 16.65
C VAL A 11 16.22 16.32 15.13
N PHE A 12 16.23 15.06 14.68
CA PHE A 12 16.30 14.74 13.25
C PHE A 12 15.06 15.16 12.45
N PHE A 13 13.90 15.29 13.08
CA PHE A 13 12.64 15.58 12.40
C PHE A 13 12.48 17.07 11.99
N GLN A 14 13.33 17.96 12.49
CA GLN A 14 13.10 19.41 12.40
C GLN A 14 14.00 20.14 11.40
N GLU A 15 15.05 19.51 10.84
CA GLU A 15 16.10 20.24 10.10
C GLU A 15 16.09 20.14 8.57
N ASN A 16 15.30 19.27 7.91
CA ASN A 16 15.49 19.02 6.46
C ASN A 16 14.29 19.35 5.56
N PHE A 17 13.79 20.59 5.63
CA PHE A 17 12.88 21.18 4.63
C PHE A 17 13.66 22.15 3.73
N GLN A 18 14.47 21.64 2.79
CA GLN A 18 14.91 22.41 1.63
C GLN A 18 14.85 21.53 0.39
N GLU A 19 13.96 21.93 -0.51
CA GLU A 19 13.57 21.28 -1.75
C GLU A 19 14.56 21.67 -2.87
N SER A 20 15.05 20.71 -3.64
CA SER A 20 15.76 20.96 -4.89
C SER A 20 15.24 20.01 -5.96
N GLU A 21 14.55 20.58 -6.94
CA GLU A 21 14.07 19.91 -8.16
C GLU A 21 15.24 19.60 -9.11
N SER A 22 15.35 18.34 -9.53
CA SER A 22 15.91 18.01 -10.85
C SER A 22 15.43 16.62 -11.28
N ASP A 23 14.63 16.63 -12.35
CA ASP A 23 14.02 15.47 -12.99
C ASP A 23 15.04 14.65 -13.80
N ASP A 24 14.95 13.33 -13.65
CA ASP A 24 15.29 12.35 -14.68
C ASP A 24 14.63 11.01 -14.30
N ASP A 25 13.88 10.47 -15.27
CA ASP A 25 12.80 9.49 -15.10
C ASP A 25 13.28 8.04 -14.91
N PHE A 26 12.61 7.29 -14.01
CA PHE A 26 12.71 5.83 -13.94
C PHE A 26 11.31 5.25 -14.22
N ILE A 27 11.17 4.65 -15.41
CA ILE A 27 9.94 4.02 -15.89
C ILE A 27 10.02 2.52 -15.61
N PRO A 28 9.13 1.94 -14.79
CA PRO A 28 9.00 0.49 -14.68
C PRO A 28 8.29 -0.06 -15.92
N GLU A 29 8.90 -1.11 -16.46
CA GLU A 29 8.52 -1.93 -17.61
C GLU A 29 7.04 -2.36 -17.59
N GLU A 30 6.29 -2.01 -18.64
CA GLU A 30 4.91 -2.47 -18.84
C GLU A 30 4.89 -3.93 -19.27
N VAL A 31 4.12 -4.74 -18.55
CA VAL A 31 3.84 -6.13 -18.89
C VAL A 31 2.68 -6.14 -19.88
N SER A 32 2.97 -6.51 -21.12
CA SER A 32 1.96 -6.75 -22.17
C SER A 32 1.19 -8.03 -21.86
N GLU A 33 -0.13 -7.93 -21.71
CA GLU A 33 -1.05 -9.07 -21.65
C GLU A 33 -1.85 -9.14 -22.97
N ASP A 34 -1.28 -9.84 -23.95
CA ASP A 34 -2.00 -10.34 -25.12
C ASP A 34 -2.19 -11.86 -24.96
N GLU A 35 -3.36 -12.30 -24.51
CA GLU A 35 -3.85 -13.67 -24.80
C GLU A 35 -5.36 -13.65 -25.05
N ASP A 36 -5.71 -13.80 -26.32
CA ASP A 36 -7.06 -14.01 -26.83
C ASP A 36 -7.61 -15.37 -26.36
N HIS A 37 -8.57 -15.37 -25.44
CA HIS A 37 -9.38 -16.55 -25.14
C HIS A 37 -10.79 -16.40 -25.73
N VAL A 38 -10.99 -16.99 -26.90
CA VAL A 38 -12.30 -17.21 -27.51
C VAL A 38 -13.02 -18.29 -26.72
N ILE A 39 -14.16 -17.96 -26.11
CA ILE A 39 -15.12 -18.96 -25.59
C ILE A 39 -16.41 -18.81 -26.38
N SER A 40 -16.68 -19.84 -27.18
CA SER A 40 -17.92 -20.09 -27.91
C SER A 40 -18.89 -20.90 -27.05
N ASP A 41 -20.15 -20.87 -27.47
CA ASP A 41 -21.32 -21.70 -27.12
C ASP A 41 -22.16 -21.13 -25.97
N GLU A 42 -23.25 -20.41 -26.25
CA GLU A 42 -24.57 -20.89 -26.72
C GLU A 42 -25.17 -22.00 -25.83
N GLU A 43 -26.04 -21.61 -24.90
CA GLU A 43 -27.28 -22.36 -24.64
C GLU A 43 -28.35 -21.40 -24.13
N SER A 44 -29.41 -21.24 -24.93
CA SER A 44 -30.62 -20.49 -24.61
C SER A 44 -31.51 -21.28 -23.65
N THR A 45 -31.89 -20.66 -22.54
CA THR A 45 -33.10 -21.04 -21.80
C THR A 45 -33.92 -19.80 -21.53
N GLU A 46 -35.05 -19.72 -22.25
CA GLU A 46 -36.07 -18.68 -22.11
C GLU A 46 -36.90 -18.97 -20.86
N GLU A 47 -36.78 -18.13 -19.84
CA GLU A 47 -37.81 -18.01 -18.80
C GLU A 47 -38.44 -16.62 -18.90
N GLU A 48 -39.68 -16.60 -19.39
CA GLU A 48 -40.50 -15.41 -19.45
C GLU A 48 -40.86 -14.93 -18.03
N THR A 49 -40.32 -13.79 -17.62
CA THR A 49 -40.86 -13.00 -16.52
C THR A 49 -41.30 -11.64 -17.05
N ASP A 50 -42.62 -11.49 -17.14
CA ASP A 50 -43.35 -10.28 -17.48
C ASP A 50 -42.87 -9.09 -16.62
N SER A 51 -42.25 -8.12 -17.27
CA SER A 51 -41.90 -6.82 -16.67
C SER A 51 -41.98 -5.76 -17.76
N GLU A 52 -42.86 -4.80 -17.52
CA GLU A 52 -43.21 -3.69 -18.41
C GLU A 52 -41.97 -3.08 -19.09
N ILE A 53 -41.93 -3.20 -20.42
CA ILE A 53 -40.88 -2.65 -21.28
C ILE A 53 -41.03 -1.12 -21.31
N THR A 54 -40.44 -0.41 -20.36
CA THR A 54 -40.00 0.96 -20.64
C THR A 54 -38.78 0.87 -21.57
N PRO A 55 -38.81 1.47 -22.78
CA PRO A 55 -37.67 1.43 -23.68
C PRO A 55 -36.53 2.23 -23.05
N LEU A 56 -35.60 1.51 -22.41
CA LEU A 56 -34.33 2.06 -22.00
C LEU A 56 -33.56 2.34 -23.29
N ILE A 57 -33.57 3.60 -23.71
CA ILE A 57 -32.60 4.12 -24.66
C ILE A 57 -31.24 3.99 -23.97
N VAL A 58 -30.60 2.84 -24.14
CA VAL A 58 -29.21 2.63 -23.73
C VAL A 58 -28.38 3.47 -24.69
N GLN A 59 -27.93 4.63 -24.21
CA GLN A 59 -27.07 5.50 -25.00
C GLN A 59 -25.83 4.70 -25.43
N PRO A 60 -25.38 4.81 -26.70
CA PRO A 60 -24.18 4.14 -27.16
C PRO A 60 -22.99 4.49 -26.25
N GLY A 61 -22.31 3.47 -25.75
CA GLY A 61 -21.22 3.62 -24.77
C GLY A 61 -21.66 3.55 -23.30
N THR A 62 -22.79 2.90 -23.00
CA THR A 62 -23.22 2.57 -21.63
C THR A 62 -23.03 1.07 -21.36
N PHE A 63 -22.26 0.73 -20.33
CA PHE A 63 -21.99 -0.63 -19.86
C PHE A 63 -22.65 -0.87 -18.50
N ILE A 64 -23.23 -2.04 -18.26
CA ILE A 64 -23.90 -2.38 -16.99
C ILE A 64 -23.14 -3.54 -16.35
N ALA A 65 -22.59 -3.31 -15.16
CA ALA A 65 -21.91 -4.34 -14.37
C ALA A 65 -22.92 -5.31 -13.72
N ARG A 66 -22.43 -6.47 -13.24
CA ARG A 66 -23.27 -7.54 -12.64
C ARG A 66 -24.04 -7.10 -11.39
N ASP A 67 -23.55 -6.09 -10.68
CA ASP A 67 -24.21 -5.46 -9.53
C ASP A 67 -25.28 -4.42 -9.92
N GLY A 68 -25.49 -4.21 -11.22
CA GLY A 68 -26.40 -3.21 -11.77
C GLY A 68 -25.78 -1.82 -11.96
N THR A 69 -24.49 -1.64 -11.65
CA THR A 69 -23.79 -0.36 -11.81
C THR A 69 -23.66 0.00 -13.30
N LYS A 70 -24.20 1.16 -13.70
CA LYS A 70 -24.18 1.65 -15.08
C LYS A 70 -23.00 2.61 -15.30
N TRP A 71 -22.04 2.20 -16.11
CA TRP A 71 -20.93 3.00 -16.59
C TRP A 71 -21.31 3.65 -17.91
N THR A 72 -20.98 4.92 -18.12
CA THR A 72 -21.21 5.59 -19.41
C THR A 72 -20.00 6.42 -19.76
N SER A 73 -19.64 6.42 -21.05
CA SER A 73 -18.57 7.27 -21.61
C SER A 73 -19.04 8.73 -21.82
N SER A 74 -20.33 8.99 -21.66
CA SER A 74 -20.88 10.34 -21.74
C SER A 74 -20.44 11.19 -20.54
N LYS A 75 -20.14 12.48 -20.78
CA LYS A 75 -19.80 13.41 -19.69
C LYS A 75 -21.00 13.52 -18.74
N PRO A 76 -20.82 13.35 -17.42
CA PRO A 76 -21.92 13.47 -16.48
C PRO A 76 -22.51 14.88 -16.58
N VAL A 77 -23.85 14.96 -16.61
CA VAL A 77 -24.56 16.24 -16.59
C VAL A 77 -24.10 17.01 -15.36
N LYS A 78 -23.59 18.23 -15.55
CA LYS A 78 -23.13 19.08 -14.45
C LYS A 78 -24.32 19.46 -13.57
N ALA A 79 -24.54 18.69 -12.50
CA ALA A 79 -25.58 18.99 -11.53
C ALA A 79 -25.28 20.35 -10.87
N ARG A 80 -26.26 21.26 -10.90
CA ARG A 80 -26.15 22.59 -10.26
C ARG A 80 -26.05 22.50 -8.73
N ARG A 81 -26.51 21.40 -8.15
CA ARG A 81 -26.45 21.11 -6.72
C ARG A 81 -25.68 19.81 -6.52
N ARG A 82 -24.90 19.77 -5.45
CA ARG A 82 -24.26 18.54 -4.97
C ARG A 82 -25.37 17.53 -4.65
N ALA A 83 -25.25 16.30 -5.14
CA ALA A 83 -26.17 15.22 -4.80
C ALA A 83 -26.23 15.06 -3.28
N SER A 84 -27.41 14.76 -2.71
CA SER A 84 -27.59 14.59 -1.26
C SER A 84 -26.61 13.58 -0.68
N VAL A 85 -26.31 12.52 -1.44
CA VAL A 85 -25.33 11.48 -1.08
C VAL A 85 -23.88 11.97 -0.96
N ASN A 86 -23.55 13.12 -1.56
CA ASN A 86 -22.19 13.70 -1.54
C ASN A 86 -22.05 14.82 -0.49
N ILE A 87 -23.12 15.11 0.26
CA ILE A 87 -23.10 16.09 1.35
C ILE A 87 -22.45 15.42 2.56
N VAL A 88 -21.23 15.84 2.88
CA VAL A 88 -20.54 15.38 4.08
C VAL A 88 -21.07 16.19 5.26
N GLU A 89 -21.93 15.57 6.06
CA GLU A 89 -22.54 16.22 7.25
C GLU A 89 -21.63 16.21 8.48
N LYS A 90 -20.73 15.23 8.56
CA LYS A 90 -19.80 15.10 9.69
C LYS A 90 -18.71 16.16 9.61
N GLN A 91 -18.41 16.78 10.74
CA GLN A 91 -17.29 17.71 10.80
C GLN A 91 -15.97 16.99 10.52
N PRO A 92 -15.08 17.61 9.71
CA PRO A 92 -13.77 17.05 9.46
C PRO A 92 -12.95 17.05 10.75
N GLY A 93 -12.19 15.98 10.97
CA GLY A 93 -11.31 15.88 12.13
C GLY A 93 -11.04 14.44 12.57
N LEU A 94 -10.25 14.32 13.63
CA LEU A 94 -9.93 13.03 14.24
C LEU A 94 -11.17 12.40 14.87
N THR A 95 -11.29 11.08 14.68
CA THR A 95 -12.27 10.27 15.41
C THR A 95 -11.95 10.24 16.90
N MET A 96 -12.92 9.87 17.74
CA MET A 96 -12.72 9.78 19.19
C MET A 96 -11.52 8.91 19.57
N LYS A 97 -11.32 7.78 18.88
CA LYS A 97 -10.17 6.87 19.12
C LYS A 97 -8.82 7.53 18.82
N ALA A 98 -8.75 8.42 17.83
CA ALA A 98 -7.51 9.08 17.44
C ALA A 98 -7.26 10.40 18.21
N ARG A 99 -8.26 10.95 18.90
CA ARG A 99 -8.14 12.23 19.63
C ARG A 99 -7.20 12.17 20.84
N GLU A 100 -7.09 11.01 21.48
CA GLU A 100 -6.28 10.83 22.70
C GLU A 100 -4.82 10.47 22.40
N ILE A 101 -4.46 10.35 21.12
CA ILE A 101 -3.11 9.96 20.71
C ILE A 101 -2.17 11.15 20.82
N SER A 102 -1.17 11.03 21.70
CA SER A 102 -0.13 12.05 21.85
C SER A 102 1.18 11.69 21.14
N ARG A 103 1.49 10.41 20.94
CA ARG A 103 2.77 9.97 20.36
C ARG A 103 2.60 9.62 18.88
N PRO A 104 3.50 10.08 18.00
CA PRO A 104 3.44 9.73 16.57
C PRO A 104 3.46 8.23 16.28
N ALA A 105 4.18 7.46 17.11
CA ALA A 105 4.23 6.00 16.99
C ALA A 105 2.85 5.34 17.21
N ASP A 106 2.05 5.87 18.13
CA ASP A 106 0.72 5.35 18.42
C ASP A 106 -0.27 5.74 17.31
N ALA A 107 -0.08 6.91 16.68
CA ALA A 107 -0.82 7.30 15.49
C ALA A 107 -0.51 6.35 14.31
N PHE A 108 0.75 5.98 14.12
CA PHE A 108 1.14 5.00 13.10
C PHE A 108 0.47 3.63 13.32
N ASN A 109 0.39 3.17 14.57
CA ASN A 109 -0.28 1.91 14.92
C ASN A 109 -1.80 1.94 14.67
N CYS A 110 -2.41 3.11 14.46
CA CYS A 110 -3.82 3.19 14.04
C CYS A 110 -4.02 2.87 12.56
N PHE A 111 -2.99 3.09 11.73
CA PHE A 111 -3.00 2.70 10.32
C PHE A 111 -2.54 1.25 10.14
N ILE A 112 -1.50 0.88 10.89
CA ILE A 112 -0.89 -0.45 10.86
C ILE A 112 -1.16 -1.16 12.19
N ASP A 113 -2.36 -1.73 12.31
CA ASP A 113 -2.80 -2.38 13.55
C ASP A 113 -2.07 -3.71 13.82
N ASP A 114 -2.28 -4.27 15.02
CA ASP A 114 -1.66 -5.54 15.41
C ASP A 114 -2.12 -6.71 14.55
N GLU A 115 -3.38 -6.71 14.10
CA GLU A 115 -3.94 -7.83 13.37
C GLU A 115 -3.38 -7.90 11.94
N MET A 116 -3.28 -6.76 11.28
CA MET A 116 -2.65 -6.65 9.97
C MET A 116 -1.18 -7.08 10.03
N VAL A 117 -0.44 -6.69 11.08
CA VAL A 117 0.95 -7.15 11.26
C VAL A 117 1.03 -8.66 11.44
N LYS A 118 0.10 -9.28 12.18
CA LYS A 118 0.05 -10.75 12.31
C LYS A 118 -0.23 -11.44 10.98
N ILE A 119 -1.18 -10.92 10.19
CA ILE A 119 -1.50 -11.45 8.87
C ILE A 119 -0.26 -11.39 7.97
N ILE A 120 0.39 -10.22 7.89
CA ILE A 120 1.60 -10.03 7.10
C ILE A 120 2.69 -11.00 7.54
N CYS A 121 2.90 -11.12 8.85
CA CYS A 121 3.89 -12.03 9.42
C CYS A 121 3.62 -13.49 9.02
N HIS A 122 2.38 -13.94 9.18
CA HIS A 122 1.96 -15.30 8.88
C HIS A 122 2.14 -15.63 7.39
N GLU A 123 1.62 -14.76 6.51
CA GLU A 123 1.66 -15.00 5.06
C GLU A 123 3.08 -14.87 4.50
N THR A 124 3.88 -13.94 5.02
CA THR A 124 5.29 -13.80 4.61
C THR A 124 6.09 -15.07 4.94
N ASN A 125 5.92 -15.63 6.15
CA ASN A 125 6.61 -16.86 6.55
C ASN A 125 6.15 -18.06 5.71
N ARG A 126 4.83 -18.23 5.52
CA ARG A 126 4.29 -19.29 4.67
C ARG A 126 4.80 -19.21 3.23
N TYR A 127 4.84 -18.01 2.66
CA TYR A 127 5.29 -17.80 1.28
C TYR A 127 6.79 -18.06 1.11
N ALA A 128 7.63 -17.65 2.07
CA ALA A 128 9.05 -17.93 2.05
C ALA A 128 9.34 -19.45 2.06
N LEU A 129 8.63 -20.20 2.90
CA LEU A 129 8.72 -21.67 2.95
C LEU A 129 8.24 -22.32 1.64
N HIS A 130 7.15 -21.82 1.06
CA HIS A 130 6.63 -22.29 -0.22
C HIS A 130 7.63 -22.07 -1.37
N LYS A 131 8.40 -20.98 -1.33
CA LYS A 131 9.46 -20.70 -2.32
C LYS A 131 10.77 -21.47 -2.08
N GLY A 132 10.81 -22.41 -1.13
CA GLY A 132 11.91 -23.36 -0.95
C GLY A 132 13.00 -22.91 0.03
N GLU A 133 12.79 -21.88 0.83
CA GLU A 133 13.79 -21.37 1.80
C GLU A 133 13.80 -22.15 3.14
N GLN A 134 13.45 -23.44 3.13
CA GLN A 134 13.19 -24.25 4.34
C GLN A 134 14.40 -24.39 5.29
N GLY A 135 15.62 -24.09 4.85
CA GLY A 135 16.84 -24.14 5.68
C GLY A 135 17.53 -22.79 5.90
N THR A 136 17.07 -21.73 5.23
CA THR A 136 17.75 -20.43 5.15
C THR A 136 16.85 -19.27 5.61
N TRP A 137 15.54 -19.52 5.69
CA TRP A 137 14.56 -18.59 6.22
C TRP A 137 14.49 -18.66 7.73
N ILE A 138 14.57 -17.48 8.34
CA ILE A 138 14.23 -17.29 9.75
C ILE A 138 12.88 -16.57 9.72
N ASP A 139 11.90 -17.12 10.42
CA ASP A 139 10.56 -16.54 10.47
C ASP A 139 10.61 -15.09 10.91
N VAL A 140 9.91 -14.23 10.17
CA VAL A 140 9.71 -12.84 10.59
C VAL A 140 8.84 -12.81 11.84
N THR A 141 9.11 -11.83 12.70
CA THR A 141 8.29 -11.54 13.89
C THR A 141 7.48 -10.26 13.69
N PRO A 142 6.40 -10.03 14.47
CA PRO A 142 5.69 -8.75 14.45
C PRO A 142 6.60 -7.55 14.72
N ILE A 143 7.63 -7.72 15.56
CA ILE A 143 8.61 -6.68 15.87
C ILE A 143 9.46 -6.38 14.64
N GLU A 144 9.96 -7.41 13.94
CA GLU A 144 10.73 -7.22 12.71
C GLU A 144 9.89 -6.56 11.61
N ILE A 145 8.63 -6.92 11.45
CA ILE A 145 7.73 -6.31 10.45
C ILE A 145 7.45 -4.84 10.79
N ARG A 146 7.25 -4.49 12.06
CA ARG A 146 7.14 -3.09 12.48
C ARG A 146 8.44 -2.32 12.26
N ALA A 147 9.59 -2.92 12.55
CA ALA A 147 10.90 -2.33 12.30
C ALA A 147 11.12 -2.09 10.79
N PHE A 148 10.72 -3.05 9.96
CA PHE A 148 10.75 -2.95 8.50
C PHE A 148 9.93 -1.76 8.00
N PHE A 149 8.68 -1.61 8.44
CA PHE A 149 7.86 -0.47 8.05
C PHE A 149 8.43 0.88 8.52
N ARG A 150 9.04 0.92 9.69
CA ARG A 150 9.72 2.13 10.19
C ARG A 150 10.91 2.49 9.32
N LEU A 151 11.68 1.52 8.84
CA LEU A 151 12.77 1.77 7.89
C LEU A 151 12.25 2.25 6.54
N LEU A 152 11.13 1.72 6.04
CA LEU A 152 10.51 2.24 4.82
C LEU A 152 10.05 3.69 4.97
N LEU A 153 9.41 4.02 6.09
CA LEU A 153 9.00 5.40 6.38
C LEU A 153 10.21 6.32 6.45
N LEU A 154 11.27 5.89 7.12
CA LEU A 154 12.51 6.65 7.24
C LEU A 154 13.23 6.84 5.90
N ALA A 155 13.28 5.80 5.07
CA ALA A 155 13.80 5.90 3.70
C ALA A 155 13.01 6.91 2.88
N GLY A 156 11.68 6.98 3.06
CA GLY A 156 10.82 8.00 2.48
C GLY A 156 11.19 9.41 2.94
N CYS A 157 11.45 9.62 4.24
CA CYS A 157 11.88 10.92 4.77
C CYS A 157 13.20 11.40 4.17
N TYR A 158 14.10 10.49 3.83
CA TYR A 158 15.37 10.83 3.17
C TYR A 158 15.26 11.00 1.66
N HIS A 159 14.04 10.98 1.09
CA HIS A 159 13.81 10.98 -0.35
C HIS A 159 14.55 9.83 -1.07
N GLY A 160 14.83 8.74 -0.35
CA GLY A 160 15.63 7.60 -0.80
C GLY A 160 14.96 6.74 -1.86
N ARG A 161 13.91 7.22 -2.54
CA ARG A 161 13.21 6.48 -3.59
C ARG A 161 14.15 6.09 -4.74
N LYS A 162 15.14 6.94 -5.04
CA LYS A 162 16.18 6.70 -6.06
C LYS A 162 17.52 6.25 -5.47
N GLU A 163 17.61 6.14 -4.14
CA GLU A 163 18.85 5.75 -3.45
C GLU A 163 18.98 4.22 -3.47
N PRO A 164 20.11 3.66 -3.95
CA PRO A 164 20.35 2.23 -3.87
C PRO A 164 20.28 1.73 -2.43
N VAL A 165 19.69 0.55 -2.22
CA VAL A 165 19.64 -0.09 -0.89
C VAL A 165 21.03 -0.31 -0.29
N LEU A 166 22.07 -0.42 -1.13
CA LEU A 166 23.46 -0.52 -0.69
C LEU A 166 23.91 0.77 0.03
N ASP A 167 23.53 1.94 -0.49
CA ASP A 167 23.95 3.24 0.03
C ASP A 167 23.24 3.59 1.35
N MET A 168 21.96 3.22 1.45
CA MET A 168 21.19 3.36 2.70
C MET A 168 21.80 2.59 3.89
N TRP A 169 22.56 1.52 3.62
CA TRP A 169 23.29 0.72 4.60
C TRP A 169 24.81 0.88 4.48
N SER A 170 25.30 1.96 3.86
CA SER A 170 26.74 2.20 3.71
C SER A 170 27.40 2.48 5.06
N GLU A 171 28.47 1.74 5.35
CA GLU A 171 29.34 1.99 6.51
C GLU A 171 30.64 2.72 6.11
N GLU A 172 30.99 2.66 4.82
CA GLU A 172 32.26 3.18 4.29
C GLU A 172 32.14 4.66 3.89
N ASN A 173 30.99 5.06 3.33
CA ASN A 173 30.79 6.42 2.88
C ASN A 173 30.17 7.27 3.99
N HIS A 174 30.99 8.06 4.70
CA HIS A 174 30.54 8.94 5.78
C HIS A 174 29.41 9.90 5.38
N CYS A 175 29.30 10.28 4.09
CA CYS A 175 28.22 11.14 3.58
C CYS A 175 26.85 10.43 3.51
N PHE A 176 26.84 9.10 3.40
CA PHE A 176 25.62 8.28 3.27
C PHE A 176 25.38 7.40 4.50
N GLN A 177 26.27 7.45 5.48
CA GLN A 177 26.18 6.64 6.67
C GLN A 177 24.95 7.01 7.50
N ARG A 178 24.03 6.06 7.66
CA ARG A 178 22.83 6.20 8.48
C ARG A 178 22.78 5.08 9.51
N PRO A 179 23.41 5.26 10.68
CA PRO A 179 23.55 4.19 11.69
C PRO A 179 22.22 3.57 12.13
N ILE A 180 21.13 4.32 12.02
CA ILE A 180 19.77 3.87 12.32
C ILE A 180 19.34 2.67 11.45
N PHE A 181 19.77 2.58 10.19
CA PHE A 181 19.43 1.48 9.29
C PHE A 181 20.12 0.19 9.75
N THR A 182 21.44 0.23 9.92
CA THR A 182 22.25 -0.91 10.38
C THR A 182 21.90 -1.33 11.81
N ALA A 183 21.58 -0.38 12.69
CA ALA A 183 21.15 -0.67 14.06
C ALA A 183 19.76 -1.32 14.15
N THR A 184 18.89 -1.10 13.16
CA THR A 184 17.52 -1.64 13.17
C THR A 184 17.47 -3.04 12.57
N MET A 185 18.08 -3.27 11.40
CA MET A 185 18.24 -4.60 10.82
C MET A 185 19.39 -4.64 9.82
N SER A 186 19.92 -5.83 9.55
CA SER A 186 20.92 -6.00 8.50
C SER A 186 20.31 -5.76 7.11
N ARG A 187 21.13 -5.23 6.20
CA ARG A 187 20.76 -5.02 4.80
C ARG A 187 20.21 -6.29 4.14
N ASP A 188 20.85 -7.42 4.40
CA ASP A 188 20.46 -8.70 3.78
C ASP A 188 19.13 -9.20 4.34
N ARG A 189 18.86 -8.97 5.63
CA ARG A 189 17.55 -9.27 6.21
C ARG A 189 16.46 -8.37 5.63
N PHE A 190 16.73 -7.07 5.47
CA PHE A 190 15.81 -6.14 4.80
C PHE A 190 15.48 -6.61 3.37
N LYS A 191 16.49 -6.91 2.55
CA LYS A 191 16.29 -7.41 1.17
C LYS A 191 15.52 -8.72 1.14
N LYS A 192 15.78 -9.64 2.07
CA LYS A 192 15.02 -10.89 2.21
C LYS A 192 13.54 -10.61 2.52
N ILE A 193 13.25 -9.72 3.45
CA ILE A 193 11.86 -9.35 3.79
C ILE A 193 11.16 -8.71 2.57
N VAL A 194 11.79 -7.75 1.88
CA VAL A 194 11.24 -7.15 0.65
C VAL A 194 10.86 -8.20 -0.39
N ARG A 195 11.71 -9.22 -0.57
CA ARG A 195 11.47 -10.29 -1.56
C ARG A 195 10.26 -11.16 -1.25
N PHE A 196 10.01 -11.45 0.03
CA PHE A 196 9.02 -12.45 0.44
C PHE A 196 7.78 -11.87 1.12
N ILE A 197 7.71 -10.57 1.37
CA ILE A 197 6.56 -9.95 2.05
C ILE A 197 5.25 -10.26 1.33
N ARG A 198 4.24 -10.70 2.09
CA ARG A 198 2.89 -10.97 1.59
C ARG A 198 1.84 -10.40 2.54
N PHE A 199 0.72 -9.95 1.96
CA PHE A 199 -0.38 -9.31 2.67
C PHE A 199 -1.66 -10.15 2.64
N ASN A 200 -1.71 -11.19 1.81
CA ASN A 200 -2.86 -12.06 1.57
C ASN A 200 -2.39 -13.51 1.39
N ASP A 201 -3.34 -14.46 1.48
CA ASP A 201 -3.05 -15.86 1.18
C ASP A 201 -2.70 -16.00 -0.30
N PHE A 202 -1.51 -16.52 -0.58
CA PHE A 202 -1.01 -16.72 -1.94
C PHE A 202 -1.71 -17.87 -2.69
N ARG A 203 -2.60 -18.62 -2.03
CA ARG A 203 -3.33 -19.75 -2.60
C ARG A 203 -4.71 -19.40 -3.15
N THR A 204 -5.19 -18.18 -2.88
CA THR A 204 -6.51 -17.68 -3.32
C THR A 204 -6.30 -16.80 -4.54
#